data_AF-A0A7X4A263-F1
#
_entry.id   AF-A0A7X4A263-F1
#
_cell.length_a   1.000
_cell.length_b   1.000
_cell.length_c   1.000
_cell.angle_alpha   90.00
_cell.angle_beta   90.00
_cell.angle_gamma   90.00
#
_symmetry.space_group_name_H-M   'P 1'
#
loop_
_entity.id
_entity.type
_entity.pdbx_description
1 polymer ?
#
loop_
_entity_poly.entity_id
_entity_poly.type
_entity_poly.pdbx_seq_one_letter_code
_entity_poly.pdbx_strand_id
1 'polypeptide(L)'
;MSANWAERERDTNRLVRAIARYLFENDRVAPEKLYALGKLTWIANSYEGDNPAYIASTKIPALSEALGVDVGRRALPEVARMCSRAMNSPDVEQLILRHTGFTNFYRAYRNSVRSWVEDNFETLADLYRRAHRASGLDDRRQLMATLTDLSGIPKANHPNVLMRSEYYVTPILFSLDPELHLPLINGNEWVQNVLSALDVTDSSLEDQFLAMTRMLGQSGIEDAADLDQVGRAMGNGTIDFVRTETKLPTKSLLRKKETRSERPLQLKDEADIQVIQKAGRQTQRRKHNELTNALQSALGDYTLVEGISADCMFDVLVKSYDEHGNDLLIEAKNSSEVANVRMAVGQLYHYWFGLGNDVEENHIAVLVPDKPSDDVIRFLHKMKIGLFWFQSGQLVTNDDWLVHLVGKS
;
A
#
# COMPACT_ATOMS: atom_id res chain seq x y z
N MET A 1 -2.02 8.50 0.93
CA MET A 1 -0.94 7.49 0.76
C MET A 1 -1.54 6.12 0.45
N SER A 2 -0.98 5.27 -0.42
CA SER A 2 -1.82 4.64 -1.47
C SER A 2 -1.37 3.39 -2.21
N ALA A 3 -2.06 3.01 -3.30
CA ALA A 3 -1.59 2.04 -4.29
C ALA A 3 -0.14 2.29 -4.75
N ASN A 4 0.26 3.57 -4.92
CA ASN A 4 1.65 3.93 -5.21
C ASN A 4 2.62 3.58 -4.07
N TRP A 5 2.16 3.51 -2.82
CA TRP A 5 2.96 3.04 -1.69
C TRP A 5 3.16 1.52 -1.71
N ALA A 6 2.09 0.74 -1.91
CA ALA A 6 2.22 -0.71 -2.03
C ALA A 6 3.12 -1.08 -3.23
N GLU A 7 3.01 -0.36 -4.35
CA GLU A 7 3.91 -0.57 -5.49
C GLU A 7 5.36 -0.18 -5.17
N ARG A 8 5.59 0.90 -4.41
CA ARG A 8 6.93 1.27 -3.92
C ARG A 8 7.54 0.18 -3.03
N GLU A 9 6.75 -0.47 -2.19
CA GLU A 9 7.18 -1.62 -1.38
C GLU A 9 7.54 -2.82 -2.27
N ARG A 10 6.70 -3.13 -3.27
CA ARG A 10 6.98 -4.18 -4.27
C ARG A 10 8.23 -3.89 -5.09
N ASP A 11 8.44 -2.65 -5.52
CA ASP A 11 9.67 -2.22 -6.22
C ASP A 11 10.91 -2.35 -5.32
N THR A 12 10.76 -2.04 -4.03
CA THR A 12 11.82 -2.25 -3.03
C THR A 12 12.15 -3.73 -2.89
N ASN A 13 11.16 -4.61 -2.79
CA ASN A 13 11.34 -6.05 -2.77
C ASN A 13 12.08 -6.53 -4.03
N ARG A 14 11.62 -6.15 -5.23
CA ARG A 14 12.27 -6.53 -6.50
C ARG A 14 13.74 -6.10 -6.53
N LEU A 15 14.06 -4.86 -6.13
CA LEU A 15 15.41 -4.33 -6.11
C LEU A 15 16.30 -5.07 -5.08
N VAL A 16 15.83 -5.19 -3.84
CA VAL A 16 16.58 -5.82 -2.75
C VAL A 16 16.84 -7.30 -3.07
N ARG A 17 15.86 -8.02 -3.62
CA ARG A 17 16.04 -9.41 -4.07
C ARG A 17 17.05 -9.54 -5.20
N ALA A 18 17.02 -8.65 -6.19
CA ALA A 18 17.97 -8.68 -7.29
C ALA A 18 19.42 -8.51 -6.77
N ILE A 19 19.64 -7.56 -5.85
CA ILE A 19 20.95 -7.33 -5.24
C ILE A 19 21.35 -8.50 -4.33
N ALA A 20 20.42 -9.00 -3.51
CA ALA A 20 20.67 -10.15 -2.63
C ALA A 20 21.05 -11.41 -3.42
N ARG A 21 20.36 -11.69 -4.54
CA ARG A 21 20.72 -12.77 -5.46
C ARG A 21 22.16 -12.65 -5.92
N TYR A 22 22.54 -11.47 -6.43
CA TYR A 22 23.92 -11.20 -6.86
C TYR A 22 24.93 -11.45 -5.73
N LEU A 23 24.63 -11.00 -4.50
CA LEU A 23 25.51 -11.18 -3.36
C LEU A 23 25.67 -12.65 -2.94
N PHE A 24 24.57 -13.39 -2.91
CA PHE A 24 24.55 -14.79 -2.48
C PHE A 24 25.09 -15.76 -3.52
N GLU A 25 24.93 -15.47 -4.82
CA GLU A 25 25.47 -16.34 -5.90
C GLU A 25 26.98 -16.17 -6.09
N ASN A 26 27.54 -15.04 -5.67
CA ASN A 26 28.97 -14.77 -5.82
C ASN A 26 29.77 -15.02 -4.52
N ASP A 27 29.13 -15.53 -3.46
CA ASP A 27 29.71 -15.67 -2.10
C ASP A 27 30.39 -14.39 -1.59
N ARG A 28 29.87 -13.23 -2.01
CA ARG A 28 30.44 -11.90 -1.69
C ARG A 28 29.81 -11.27 -0.46
N VAL A 29 29.32 -12.08 0.47
CA VAL A 29 28.57 -11.61 1.64
C VAL A 29 29.53 -11.12 2.72
N ALA A 30 29.34 -9.89 3.17
CA ALA A 30 30.07 -9.26 4.27
C ALA A 30 29.09 -8.42 5.12
N PRO A 31 29.37 -8.14 6.39
CA PRO A 31 28.46 -7.42 7.29
C PRO A 31 27.93 -6.10 6.72
N GLU A 32 28.83 -5.28 6.18
CA GLU A 32 28.54 -3.99 5.56
C GLU A 32 27.56 -4.11 4.38
N LYS A 33 27.61 -5.22 3.64
CA LYS A 33 26.68 -5.47 2.53
C LYS A 33 25.30 -5.91 3.01
N LEU A 34 25.22 -6.70 4.09
CA LEU A 34 23.94 -7.03 4.72
C LEU A 34 23.28 -5.79 5.33
N TYR A 35 24.09 -4.95 5.98
CA TYR A 35 23.64 -3.64 6.46
C TYR A 35 23.13 -2.77 5.31
N ALA A 36 23.85 -2.72 4.18
CA ALA A 36 23.45 -1.98 3.00
C ALA A 36 22.13 -2.50 2.39
N LEU A 37 21.91 -3.82 2.34
CA LEU A 37 20.61 -4.39 1.96
C LEU A 37 19.48 -3.87 2.86
N GLY A 38 19.71 -3.84 4.18
CA GLY A 38 18.74 -3.27 5.12
C GLY A 38 18.48 -1.79 4.87
N LYS A 39 19.54 -1.02 4.61
CA LYS A 39 19.46 0.41 4.32
C LYS A 39 18.70 0.75 3.03
N LEU A 40 18.63 -0.16 2.05
CA LEU A 40 17.80 0.01 0.85
C LEU A 40 16.29 0.05 1.15
N THR A 41 15.87 -0.50 2.30
CA THR A 41 14.48 -0.41 2.77
C THR A 41 14.15 0.95 3.39
N TRP A 42 15.15 1.80 3.63
CA TRP A 42 14.97 3.04 4.38
C TRP A 42 14.56 4.24 3.53
N ILE A 43 13.82 5.16 4.13
CA ILE A 43 13.50 6.48 3.60
C ILE A 43 13.86 7.58 4.61
N ALA A 44 13.79 8.84 4.17
CA ALA A 44 13.89 10.01 5.02
C ALA A 44 12.58 10.80 4.96
N ASN A 45 12.34 11.70 5.92
CA ASN A 45 11.09 12.49 6.02
C ASN A 45 10.72 13.27 4.74
N SER A 46 11.68 13.54 3.84
CA SER A 46 11.44 14.10 2.51
C SER A 46 11.49 13.00 1.45
N TYR A 47 10.45 12.16 1.39
CA TYR A 47 10.37 11.01 0.48
C TYR A 47 9.47 11.22 -0.75
N GLU A 48 8.79 12.36 -0.82
CA GLU A 48 7.86 12.76 -1.89
C GLU A 48 8.53 13.71 -2.91
N GLY A 49 7.96 13.78 -4.12
CA GLY A 49 8.46 14.58 -5.25
C GLY A 49 9.48 13.89 -6.15
N ASP A 50 9.90 14.57 -7.22
CA ASP A 50 10.77 14.00 -8.28
C ASP A 50 12.24 13.81 -7.88
N ASN A 51 12.70 14.53 -6.85
CA ASN A 51 14.09 14.43 -6.37
C ASN A 51 14.17 14.37 -4.83
N PRO A 52 13.68 13.28 -4.23
CA PRO A 52 13.57 13.18 -2.79
C PRO A 52 14.95 12.96 -2.15
N ALA A 53 15.23 13.66 -1.06
CA ALA A 53 16.57 13.69 -0.45
C ALA A 53 17.06 12.32 0.06
N TYR A 54 16.16 11.35 0.25
CA TYR A 54 16.57 9.98 0.61
C TYR A 54 17.37 9.29 -0.50
N ILE A 55 17.19 9.67 -1.77
CA ILE A 55 17.93 9.08 -2.90
C ILE A 55 19.43 9.32 -2.70
N ALA A 56 19.81 10.58 -2.47
CA ALA A 56 21.22 10.96 -2.27
C ALA A 56 21.77 10.50 -0.91
N SER A 57 20.96 10.59 0.15
CA SER A 57 21.43 10.31 1.53
C SER A 57 21.40 8.83 1.93
N THR A 58 20.56 8.02 1.27
CA THR A 58 20.27 6.64 1.68
C THR A 58 20.44 5.65 0.53
N LYS A 59 19.70 5.81 -0.57
CA LYS A 59 19.68 4.84 -1.69
C LYS A 59 21.03 4.72 -2.39
N ILE A 60 21.61 5.84 -2.85
CA ILE A 60 22.90 5.83 -3.56
C ILE A 60 24.03 5.26 -2.69
N PRO A 61 24.22 5.70 -1.42
CA PRO A 61 25.22 5.10 -0.54
C PRO A 61 25.00 3.60 -0.30
N ALA A 62 23.76 3.16 -0.11
CA ALA A 62 23.46 1.75 0.10
C ALA A 62 23.75 0.90 -1.15
N LEU A 63 23.43 1.39 -2.35
CA LEU A 63 23.78 0.73 -3.61
C LEU A 63 25.30 0.59 -3.79
N SER A 64 26.03 1.67 -3.50
CA SER A 64 27.49 1.70 -3.55
C SER A 64 28.12 0.67 -2.60
N GLU A 65 27.66 0.64 -1.34
CA GLU A 65 28.15 -0.28 -0.31
C GLU A 65 27.77 -1.74 -0.60
N ALA A 66 26.52 -2.01 -0.98
CA ALA A 66 26.05 -3.36 -1.29
C ALA A 66 26.82 -3.96 -2.47
N LEU A 67 27.03 -3.20 -3.55
CA LEU A 67 27.68 -3.70 -4.77
C LEU A 67 29.19 -3.51 -4.79
N GLY A 68 29.77 -2.79 -3.82
CA GLY A 68 31.18 -2.45 -3.80
C GLY A 68 31.60 -1.56 -4.98
N VAL A 69 30.71 -0.68 -5.43
CA VAL A 69 30.92 0.21 -6.58
C VAL A 69 31.16 1.63 -6.07
N ASP A 70 32.29 2.23 -6.42
CA ASP A 70 32.52 3.65 -6.14
C ASP A 70 31.69 4.53 -7.08
N VAL A 71 30.69 5.21 -6.51
CA VAL A 71 29.75 6.07 -7.24
C VAL A 71 30.09 7.55 -7.14
N GLY A 72 31.05 7.96 -6.30
CA GLY A 72 31.41 9.35 -6.08
C GLY A 72 30.20 10.29 -5.87
N ARG A 73 30.16 11.40 -6.61
CA ARG A 73 29.05 12.39 -6.60
C ARG A 73 28.11 12.26 -7.81
N ARG A 74 27.99 11.06 -8.39
CA ARG A 74 27.19 10.83 -9.59
C ARG A 74 25.69 10.88 -9.31
N ALA A 75 24.92 11.29 -10.31
CA ALA A 75 23.46 11.30 -10.26
C ALA A 75 22.88 9.88 -10.36
N LEU A 76 21.64 9.70 -9.90
CA LEU A 76 20.97 8.39 -9.86
C LEU A 76 21.00 7.63 -11.21
N PRO A 77 20.75 8.25 -12.39
CA PRO A 77 20.82 7.53 -13.67
C PRO A 77 22.21 7.00 -14.04
N GLU A 78 23.27 7.66 -13.57
CA GLU A 78 24.63 7.15 -13.75
C GLU A 78 24.92 6.01 -12.78
N VAL A 79 24.47 6.15 -11.53
CA VAL A 79 24.59 5.08 -10.52
C VAL A 79 23.85 3.83 -10.98
N ALA A 80 22.63 3.97 -11.52
CA ALA A 80 21.83 2.86 -12.05
C ALA A 80 22.59 2.09 -13.15
N ARG A 81 23.17 2.79 -14.12
CA ARG A 81 24.00 2.19 -15.19
C ARG A 81 25.23 1.49 -14.65
N MET A 82 25.89 2.06 -13.63
CA MET A 82 27.06 1.44 -12.99
C MET A 82 26.68 0.15 -12.25
N CYS A 83 25.59 0.17 -11.50
CA CYS A 83 25.08 -1.00 -10.78
C CYS A 83 24.64 -2.12 -11.74
N SER A 84 23.91 -1.76 -12.80
CA SER A 84 23.49 -2.68 -13.87
C SER A 84 24.68 -3.39 -14.52
N ARG A 85 25.77 -2.65 -14.82
CA ARG A 85 27.03 -3.23 -15.32
C ARG A 85 27.72 -4.14 -14.30
N ALA A 86 27.78 -3.73 -13.03
CA ALA A 86 28.41 -4.51 -11.97
C ALA A 86 27.71 -5.86 -11.72
N MET A 87 26.38 -5.89 -11.89
CA MET A 87 25.55 -7.08 -11.73
C MET A 87 25.33 -7.86 -13.03
N ASN A 88 25.75 -7.33 -14.17
CA ASN A 88 25.42 -7.84 -15.51
C ASN A 88 23.90 -8.10 -15.69
N SER A 89 23.07 -7.15 -15.24
CA SER A 89 21.61 -7.29 -15.20
C SER A 89 20.91 -6.00 -15.64
N PRO A 90 20.45 -5.91 -16.90
CA PRO A 90 19.83 -4.68 -17.42
C PRO A 90 18.54 -4.30 -16.67
N ASP A 91 17.80 -5.28 -16.16
CA ASP A 91 16.53 -5.06 -15.44
C ASP A 91 16.70 -4.26 -14.13
N VAL A 92 17.91 -4.31 -13.54
CA VAL A 92 18.21 -3.60 -12.28
C VAL A 92 18.27 -2.09 -12.50
N GLU A 93 18.62 -1.63 -13.70
CA GLU A 93 18.70 -0.20 -13.99
C GLU A 93 17.35 0.49 -13.78
N GLN A 94 16.28 -0.10 -14.32
CA GLN A 94 14.93 0.43 -14.16
C GLN A 94 14.46 0.38 -12.71
N LEU A 95 14.75 -0.69 -11.98
CA LEU A 95 14.42 -0.81 -10.55
C LEU A 95 15.13 0.26 -9.69
N ILE A 96 16.38 0.60 -10.03
CA ILE A 96 17.12 1.67 -9.34
C ILE A 96 16.53 3.05 -9.64
N LEU A 97 16.02 3.28 -10.86
CA LEU A 97 15.41 4.56 -11.22
C LEU A 97 14.05 4.81 -10.54
N ARG A 98 13.32 3.75 -10.16
CA ARG A 98 12.05 3.87 -9.43
C ARG A 98 12.22 4.35 -7.99
N HIS A 99 11.13 4.83 -7.39
CA HIS A 99 11.07 5.09 -5.96
C HIS A 99 11.09 3.76 -5.19
N THR A 100 11.96 3.67 -4.18
CA THR A 100 12.14 2.48 -3.32
C THR A 100 12.40 2.92 -1.89
N GLY A 101 12.39 1.97 -0.96
CA GLY A 101 12.41 2.17 0.48
C GLY A 101 11.02 2.52 1.01
N PHE A 102 10.73 2.12 2.25
CA PHE A 102 9.43 2.33 2.91
C PHE A 102 9.55 2.52 4.44
N THR A 103 10.71 2.23 5.04
CA THR A 103 10.92 2.31 6.49
C THR A 103 11.58 3.62 6.89
N ASN A 104 10.94 4.44 7.72
CA ASN A 104 11.61 5.59 8.35
C ASN A 104 12.43 5.14 9.57
N PHE A 105 13.59 4.53 9.32
CA PHE A 105 14.39 3.95 10.40
C PHE A 105 14.94 5.02 11.35
N TYR A 106 14.67 4.84 12.64
CA TYR A 106 14.90 5.86 13.67
C TYR A 106 16.39 6.21 13.80
N ARG A 107 16.69 7.50 13.68
CA ARG A 107 18.07 8.02 13.55
C ARG A 107 18.98 7.62 14.70
N ALA A 108 18.44 7.50 15.92
CA ALA A 108 19.22 7.18 17.11
C ALA A 108 19.85 5.77 17.11
N TYR A 109 19.37 4.87 16.26
CA TYR A 109 19.89 3.50 16.13
C TYR A 109 20.73 3.28 14.86
N ARG A 110 20.81 4.26 13.94
CA ARG A 110 21.47 4.07 12.63
C ARG A 110 22.96 3.69 12.72
N ASN A 111 23.67 4.23 13.72
CA ASN A 111 25.08 3.91 13.91
C ASN A 111 25.26 2.58 14.65
N SER A 112 24.45 2.34 15.70
CA SER A 112 24.57 1.12 16.50
C SER A 112 24.08 -0.13 15.78
N VAL A 113 23.09 0.00 14.88
CA VAL A 113 22.62 -1.14 14.08
C VAL A 113 23.71 -1.68 13.14
N ARG A 114 24.61 -0.83 12.65
CA ARG A 114 25.73 -1.27 11.80
C ARG A 114 26.63 -2.23 12.57
N SER A 115 27.10 -1.84 13.76
CA SER A 115 27.91 -2.70 14.62
C SER A 115 27.14 -3.93 15.09
N TRP A 116 25.85 -3.79 15.39
CA TRP A 116 25.01 -4.94 15.74
C TRP A 116 24.89 -5.96 14.59
N VAL A 117 24.84 -5.51 13.32
CA VAL A 117 24.88 -6.40 12.15
C VAL A 117 26.22 -7.12 12.03
N GLU A 118 27.33 -6.45 12.35
CA GLU A 118 28.67 -7.06 12.40
C GLU A 118 28.72 -8.16 13.47
N ASP A 119 28.20 -7.89 14.67
CA ASP A 119 28.18 -8.84 15.78
C ASP A 119 27.27 -10.06 15.54
N ASN A 120 26.20 -9.90 14.75
CA ASN A 120 25.21 -10.94 14.46
C ASN A 120 25.31 -11.48 13.01
N PHE A 121 26.46 -11.26 12.35
CA PHE A 121 26.62 -11.47 10.91
C PHE A 121 26.21 -12.87 10.45
N GLU A 122 26.73 -13.93 11.07
CA GLU A 122 26.48 -15.31 10.64
C GLU A 122 24.99 -15.66 10.68
N THR A 123 24.31 -15.32 11.78
CA THR A 123 22.88 -15.55 11.94
C THR A 123 22.06 -14.75 10.93
N LEU A 124 22.39 -13.47 10.73
CA LEU A 124 21.70 -12.62 9.75
C LEU A 124 21.94 -13.07 8.31
N ALA A 125 23.16 -13.51 7.99
CA ALA A 125 23.50 -14.02 6.67
C ALA A 125 22.72 -15.29 6.34
N ASP A 126 22.59 -16.23 7.29
CA ASP A 126 21.73 -17.41 7.13
C ASP A 126 20.26 -17.01 6.98
N LEU A 127 19.76 -16.15 7.87
CA LEU A 127 18.38 -15.68 7.87
C LEU A 127 17.99 -15.04 6.54
N TYR A 128 18.84 -14.18 5.97
CA TYR A 128 18.55 -13.49 4.71
C TYR A 128 18.61 -14.44 3.51
N ARG A 129 19.52 -15.43 3.51
CA ARG A 129 19.56 -16.47 2.47
C ARG A 129 18.31 -17.33 2.49
N ARG A 130 17.85 -17.73 3.68
CA ARG A 130 16.61 -18.50 3.86
C ARG A 130 15.39 -17.68 3.44
N ALA A 131 15.30 -16.41 3.83
CA ALA A 131 14.24 -15.51 3.39
C ALA A 131 14.18 -15.35 1.87
N HIS A 132 15.33 -15.16 1.22
CA HIS A 132 15.43 -15.05 -0.25
C HIS A 132 14.97 -16.32 -0.99
N ARG A 133 14.98 -17.48 -0.32
CA ARG A 133 14.60 -18.78 -0.88
C ARG A 133 13.30 -19.34 -0.31
N ALA A 134 12.61 -18.59 0.56
CA ALA A 134 11.41 -19.06 1.23
C ALA A 134 10.32 -19.38 0.20
N SER A 135 9.68 -20.53 0.36
CA SER A 135 8.69 -21.05 -0.58
C SER A 135 7.36 -21.45 0.08
N GLY A 136 7.34 -21.55 1.40
CA GLY A 136 6.15 -21.94 2.16
C GLY A 136 5.96 -21.16 3.45
N LEU A 137 4.81 -21.38 4.09
CA LEU A 137 4.48 -20.80 5.40
C LEU A 137 5.47 -21.24 6.47
N ASP A 138 5.86 -22.52 6.47
CA ASP A 138 6.78 -23.08 7.45
C ASP A 138 8.19 -22.50 7.36
N ASP A 139 8.72 -22.27 6.15
CA ASP A 139 10.01 -21.60 5.96
C ASP A 139 9.99 -20.24 6.67
N ARG A 140 8.94 -19.45 6.43
CA ARG A 140 8.76 -18.10 6.97
C ARG A 140 8.54 -18.11 8.48
N ARG A 141 7.77 -19.08 8.99
CA ARG A 141 7.57 -19.31 10.42
C ARG A 141 8.89 -19.55 11.14
N GLN A 142 9.77 -20.38 10.57
CA GLN A 142 11.09 -20.64 11.15
C GLN A 142 12.02 -19.41 11.12
N LEU A 143 11.85 -18.48 10.17
CA LEU A 143 12.57 -17.20 10.19
C LEU A 143 12.17 -16.38 11.43
N MET A 144 10.88 -16.36 11.78
CA MET A 144 10.39 -15.64 12.97
C MET A 144 10.91 -16.25 14.27
N ALA A 145 10.97 -17.58 14.35
CA ALA A 145 11.57 -18.27 15.48
C ALA A 145 13.06 -17.89 15.63
N THR A 146 13.83 -17.92 14.53
CA THR A 146 15.26 -17.53 14.55
C THR A 146 15.45 -16.06 14.95
N LEU A 147 14.57 -15.18 14.49
CA LEU A 147 14.60 -13.75 14.81
C LEU A 147 14.28 -13.47 16.29
N THR A 148 13.43 -14.28 16.91
CA THR A 148 13.05 -14.14 18.33
C THR A 148 14.27 -14.30 19.26
N ASP A 149 15.25 -15.11 18.86
CA ASP A 149 16.46 -15.38 19.64
C ASP A 149 17.54 -14.29 19.49
N LEU A 150 17.37 -13.34 18.57
CA LEU A 150 18.34 -12.26 18.36
C LEU A 150 18.26 -11.22 19.47
N SER A 151 19.44 -10.79 19.93
CA SER A 151 19.56 -9.70 20.91
C SER A 151 18.95 -8.39 20.41
N GLY A 152 18.42 -7.58 21.33
CA GLY A 152 17.95 -6.23 21.02
C GLY A 152 19.08 -5.29 20.58
N ILE A 153 18.74 -4.30 19.76
CA ILE A 153 19.68 -3.35 19.18
C ILE A 153 19.87 -2.17 20.13
N PRO A 154 21.08 -1.89 20.64
CA PRO A 154 21.29 -0.83 21.62
C PRO A 154 21.15 0.56 21.01
N LYS A 155 20.62 1.52 21.77
CA LYS A 155 20.60 2.93 21.37
C LYS A 155 22.01 3.52 21.54
N ALA A 156 22.53 4.22 20.53
CA ALA A 156 23.93 4.67 20.49
C ALA A 156 24.42 5.39 21.76
N ASN A 157 23.59 6.24 22.36
CA ASN A 157 23.93 7.02 23.57
C ASN A 157 23.33 6.44 24.87
N HIS A 158 22.55 5.36 24.79
CA HIS A 158 21.88 4.74 25.93
C HIS A 158 21.84 3.22 25.72
N PRO A 159 22.94 2.50 25.95
CA PRO A 159 23.07 1.08 25.57
C PRO A 159 22.07 0.15 26.29
N ASN A 160 21.54 0.58 27.44
CA ASN A 160 20.51 -0.16 28.19
C ASN A 160 19.11 -0.04 27.57
N VAL A 161 18.91 0.88 26.62
CA VAL A 161 17.64 1.03 25.89
C VAL A 161 17.79 0.26 24.59
N LEU A 162 17.10 -0.88 24.51
CA LEU A 162 17.16 -1.80 23.37
C LEU A 162 15.94 -1.62 22.48
N MET A 163 16.18 -1.54 21.18
CA MET A 163 15.13 -1.72 20.17
C MET A 163 14.98 -3.21 19.88
N ARG A 164 13.73 -3.65 19.76
CA ARG A 164 13.36 -4.98 19.26
C ARG A 164 14.03 -5.26 17.90
N SER A 165 14.65 -6.43 17.74
CA SER A 165 15.47 -6.78 16.56
C SER A 165 14.60 -6.88 15.31
N GLU A 166 13.37 -7.36 15.46
CA GLU A 166 12.34 -7.43 14.43
C GLU A 166 12.06 -6.07 13.77
N TYR A 167 12.18 -4.96 14.52
CA TYR A 167 11.91 -3.62 13.97
C TYR A 167 12.93 -3.21 12.90
N TYR A 168 14.12 -3.81 12.93
CA TYR A 168 15.13 -3.67 11.88
C TYR A 168 15.05 -4.79 10.84
N VAL A 169 14.84 -6.03 11.28
CA VAL A 169 15.00 -7.22 10.44
C VAL A 169 13.78 -7.51 9.57
N THR A 170 12.55 -7.36 10.06
CA THR A 170 11.35 -7.73 9.26
C THR A 170 11.18 -6.91 7.98
N PRO A 171 11.51 -5.59 7.90
CA PRO A 171 11.56 -4.88 6.61
C PRO A 171 12.45 -5.52 5.56
N ILE A 172 13.53 -6.16 6.01
CA ILE A 172 14.52 -6.80 5.15
C ILE A 172 14.00 -8.16 4.72
N LEU A 173 13.43 -8.95 5.64
CA LEU A 173 12.80 -10.22 5.33
C LEU A 173 11.63 -10.04 4.35
N PHE A 174 10.77 -9.04 4.58
CA PHE A 174 9.73 -8.60 3.64
C PHE A 174 10.32 -8.33 2.25
N SER A 175 11.42 -7.58 2.20
CA SER A 175 12.06 -7.20 0.93
C SER A 175 12.83 -8.33 0.27
N LEU A 176 13.05 -9.47 0.94
CA LEU A 176 13.73 -10.65 0.40
C LEU A 176 12.76 -11.75 -0.02
N ASP A 177 11.56 -11.77 0.55
CA ASP A 177 10.54 -12.79 0.29
C ASP A 177 10.16 -12.87 -1.19
N PRO A 178 10.30 -14.04 -1.85
CA PRO A 178 9.89 -14.23 -3.23
C PRO A 178 8.42 -13.99 -3.54
N GLU A 179 7.55 -14.25 -2.57
CA GLU A 179 6.09 -14.20 -2.76
C GLU A 179 5.44 -13.05 -1.98
N LEU A 180 6.23 -12.22 -1.27
CA LEU A 180 5.72 -11.14 -0.44
C LEU A 180 4.66 -11.59 0.58
N HIS A 181 4.87 -12.73 1.23
CA HIS A 181 4.00 -13.27 2.28
C HIS A 181 4.51 -13.01 3.70
N LEU A 182 5.71 -12.45 3.84
CA LEU A 182 6.30 -11.99 5.11
C LEU A 182 5.81 -10.56 5.44
N PRO A 183 4.91 -10.38 6.42
CA PRO A 183 4.44 -9.06 6.84
C PRO A 183 5.51 -8.24 7.55
N LEU A 184 5.33 -6.92 7.55
CA LEU A 184 6.10 -6.02 8.40
C LEU A 184 5.61 -6.12 9.85
N ILE A 185 6.48 -6.52 10.77
CA ILE A 185 6.20 -6.55 12.21
C ILE A 185 7.19 -5.62 12.91
N ASN A 186 6.80 -4.37 13.06
CA ASN A 186 7.66 -3.33 13.63
C ASN A 186 6.89 -2.39 14.56
N GLY A 187 7.60 -1.45 15.19
CA GLY A 187 7.02 -0.48 16.13
C GLY A 187 6.18 0.62 15.49
N ASN A 188 5.75 0.45 14.24
CA ASN A 188 4.94 1.44 13.55
C ASN A 188 3.47 1.39 14.01
N GLU A 189 2.86 2.53 14.25
CA GLU A 189 1.51 2.67 14.80
C GLU A 189 0.47 1.84 14.02
N TRP A 190 0.46 1.91 12.69
CA TRP A 190 -0.51 1.16 11.89
C TRP A 190 -0.28 -0.36 11.91
N VAL A 191 0.97 -0.81 12.04
CA VAL A 191 1.27 -2.24 12.25
C VAL A 191 0.76 -2.67 13.63
N GLN A 192 0.98 -1.85 14.66
CA GLN A 192 0.46 -2.10 16.00
C GLN A 192 -1.08 -2.12 16.03
N ASN A 193 -1.75 -1.28 15.23
CA ASN A 193 -3.20 -1.31 15.08
C ASN A 193 -3.70 -2.65 14.53
N VAL A 194 -3.01 -3.21 13.52
CA VAL A 194 -3.35 -4.53 12.98
C VAL A 194 -3.17 -5.62 14.04
N LEU A 195 -2.03 -5.63 14.74
CA LEU A 195 -1.76 -6.62 15.80
C LEU A 195 -2.77 -6.55 16.94
N SER A 196 -3.17 -5.33 17.33
CA SER A 196 -4.19 -5.07 18.34
C SER A 196 -5.56 -5.57 17.89
N ALA A 197 -5.95 -5.27 16.65
CA ALA A 197 -7.21 -5.75 16.07
C ALA A 197 -7.26 -7.28 15.92
N LEU A 198 -6.11 -7.92 15.78
CA LEU A 198 -5.94 -9.37 15.75
C LEU A 198 -5.78 -10.00 17.14
N ASP A 199 -5.74 -9.21 18.21
CA ASP A 199 -5.53 -9.64 19.60
C ASP A 199 -4.22 -10.44 19.81
N VAL A 200 -3.13 -10.03 19.14
CA VAL A 200 -1.83 -10.71 19.20
C VAL A 200 -0.65 -9.80 19.56
N THR A 201 -0.90 -8.56 19.98
CA THR A 201 0.15 -7.58 20.34
C THR A 201 1.16 -8.12 21.34
N ASP A 202 0.70 -8.84 22.36
CA ASP A 202 1.54 -9.42 23.43
C ASP A 202 1.94 -10.88 23.16
N SER A 203 1.56 -11.42 22.00
CA SER A 203 1.90 -12.80 21.61
C SER A 203 3.34 -12.91 21.08
N SER A 204 3.80 -14.15 20.85
CA SER A 204 5.12 -14.39 20.26
C SER A 204 5.22 -13.80 18.84
N LEU A 205 6.44 -13.52 18.37
CA LEU A 205 6.66 -13.04 17.01
C LEU A 205 6.12 -14.02 15.95
N GLU A 206 6.17 -15.32 16.26
CA GLU A 206 5.61 -16.37 15.42
C GLU A 206 4.08 -16.27 15.34
N ASP A 207 3.40 -16.07 16.47
CA ASP A 207 1.94 -15.93 16.51
C ASP A 207 1.49 -14.65 15.81
N GLN A 208 2.21 -13.54 16.00
CA GLN A 208 1.97 -12.28 15.29
C GLN A 208 2.08 -12.47 13.78
N PHE A 209 3.14 -13.14 13.32
CA PHE A 209 3.33 -13.50 11.92
C PHE A 209 2.18 -14.35 11.38
N LEU A 210 1.81 -15.44 12.06
CA LEU A 210 0.74 -16.33 11.62
C LEU A 210 -0.61 -15.61 11.55
N ALA A 211 -0.91 -14.74 12.51
CA ALA A 211 -2.14 -13.97 12.53
C ALA A 211 -2.21 -12.99 11.36
N MET A 212 -1.14 -12.25 11.09
CA MET A 212 -1.06 -11.32 9.95
C MET A 212 -1.13 -12.05 8.60
N THR A 213 -0.41 -13.16 8.43
CA THR A 213 -0.42 -13.93 7.18
C THR A 213 -1.79 -14.52 6.86
N ARG A 214 -2.64 -14.81 7.86
CA ARG A 214 -4.03 -15.25 7.62
C ARG A 214 -4.87 -14.19 6.92
N MET A 215 -4.51 -12.92 6.99
CA MET A 215 -5.22 -11.85 6.28
C MET A 215 -4.94 -11.84 4.77
N LEU A 216 -3.84 -12.44 4.33
CA LEU A 216 -3.49 -12.52 2.90
C LEU A 216 -4.54 -13.34 2.13
N GLY A 217 -4.92 -12.84 0.96
CA GLY A 217 -5.99 -13.41 0.14
C GLY A 217 -7.41 -13.02 0.57
N GLN A 218 -7.58 -12.22 1.62
CA GLN A 218 -8.88 -11.76 2.11
C GLN A 218 -9.08 -10.25 1.88
N SER A 219 -10.33 -9.82 1.72
CA SER A 219 -10.72 -8.39 1.79
C SER A 219 -9.86 -7.44 0.95
N GLY A 220 -9.47 -7.87 -0.25
CA GLY A 220 -8.68 -7.03 -1.14
C GLY A 220 -7.16 -7.12 -0.95
N ILE A 221 -6.66 -7.83 0.07
CA ILE A 221 -5.24 -7.98 0.41
C ILE A 221 -4.63 -9.14 -0.39
N GLU A 222 -3.77 -8.85 -1.37
CA GLU A 222 -3.11 -9.90 -2.16
C GLU A 222 -1.81 -10.37 -1.52
N ASP A 223 -1.04 -9.44 -0.97
CA ASP A 223 0.28 -9.69 -0.40
C ASP A 223 0.55 -8.81 0.83
N ALA A 224 1.74 -8.94 1.41
CA ALA A 224 2.16 -8.20 2.59
C ALA A 224 2.26 -6.68 2.35
N ALA A 225 2.42 -6.22 1.10
CA ALA A 225 2.47 -4.79 0.79
C ALA A 225 1.06 -4.17 0.89
N ASP A 226 0.05 -4.90 0.40
CA ASP A 226 -1.35 -4.51 0.61
C ASP A 226 -1.71 -4.52 2.10
N LEU A 227 -1.18 -5.48 2.86
CA LEU A 227 -1.43 -5.58 4.31
C LEU A 227 -0.90 -4.36 5.08
N ASP A 228 0.26 -3.81 4.72
CA ASP A 228 0.75 -2.55 5.34
C ASP A 228 -0.22 -1.39 5.12
N GLN A 229 -0.90 -1.35 3.95
CA GLN A 229 -1.93 -0.33 3.69
C GLN A 229 -3.16 -0.49 4.56
N VAL A 230 -3.55 -1.73 4.85
CA VAL A 230 -4.73 -2.02 5.66
C VAL A 230 -4.56 -1.49 7.07
N GLY A 231 -3.38 -1.59 7.68
CA GLY A 231 -3.16 -1.02 9.01
C GLY A 231 -3.43 0.48 9.09
N ARG A 232 -3.25 1.22 7.98
CA ARG A 232 -3.55 2.65 7.89
C ARG A 232 -5.03 2.92 7.68
N ALA A 233 -5.72 2.02 6.99
CA ALA A 233 -7.16 2.08 6.78
C ALA A 233 -7.96 1.67 8.02
N MET A 234 -7.37 0.81 8.86
CA MET A 234 -7.91 0.36 10.14
C MET A 234 -7.78 1.47 11.18
N GLY A 235 -8.89 1.83 11.80
CA GLY A 235 -8.87 2.63 13.02
C GLY A 235 -8.36 1.77 14.18
N ASN A 236 -7.94 2.40 15.27
CA ASN A 236 -7.50 1.69 16.46
C ASN A 236 -8.59 0.70 16.93
N GLY A 237 -8.26 -0.60 16.93
CA GLY A 237 -9.15 -1.67 17.41
C GLY A 237 -10.32 -2.05 16.49
N THR A 238 -10.37 -1.58 15.23
CA THR A 238 -11.42 -2.01 14.30
C THR A 238 -11.05 -3.31 13.58
N ILE A 239 -12.02 -4.18 13.32
CA ILE A 239 -11.81 -5.50 12.65
C ILE A 239 -12.44 -5.53 11.24
N ASP A 240 -12.51 -4.37 10.58
CA ASP A 240 -13.28 -4.19 9.34
C ASP A 240 -12.75 -5.01 8.14
N PHE A 241 -11.48 -5.37 8.16
CA PHE A 241 -10.82 -6.15 7.09
C PHE A 241 -10.62 -7.62 7.47
N VAL A 242 -10.82 -7.98 8.74
CA VAL A 242 -10.47 -9.28 9.31
C VAL A 242 -11.71 -10.13 9.48
N ARG A 243 -11.66 -11.36 8.98
CA ARG A 243 -12.63 -12.39 9.37
C ARG A 243 -12.25 -12.93 10.73
N THR A 244 -13.15 -12.78 11.70
CA THR A 244 -13.05 -13.42 13.01
C THR A 244 -14.12 -14.51 13.13
N GLU A 245 -14.10 -15.30 14.20
CA GLU A 245 -15.16 -16.29 14.47
C GLU A 245 -16.54 -15.64 14.59
N THR A 246 -16.59 -14.37 15.02
CA THR A 246 -17.84 -13.67 15.35
C THR A 246 -18.23 -12.56 14.38
N LYS A 247 -17.31 -12.07 13.53
CA LYS A 247 -17.60 -11.02 12.55
C LYS A 247 -16.99 -11.28 11.18
N LEU A 248 -17.78 -10.96 10.15
CA LEU A 248 -17.33 -10.91 8.77
C LEU A 248 -16.68 -9.55 8.46
N PRO A 249 -15.71 -9.50 7.52
CA PRO A 249 -15.17 -8.24 7.06
C PRO A 249 -16.27 -7.36 6.44
N THR A 250 -16.19 -6.06 6.72
CA THR A 250 -17.15 -5.03 6.25
C THR A 250 -16.53 -4.13 5.18
N LYS A 251 -15.20 -4.12 5.07
CA LYS A 251 -14.41 -3.31 4.14
C LYS A 251 -13.45 -4.18 3.33
N SER A 252 -13.11 -3.71 2.13
CA SER A 252 -12.09 -4.31 1.25
C SER A 252 -11.21 -3.23 0.65
N LEU A 253 -9.94 -3.50 0.37
CA LEU A 253 -9.15 -2.62 -0.49
C LEU A 253 -9.81 -2.54 -1.86
N LEU A 254 -9.94 -1.33 -2.40
CA LEU A 254 -10.54 -1.12 -3.71
C LEU A 254 -9.64 -1.76 -4.78
N ARG A 255 -10.20 -2.71 -5.52
CA ARG A 255 -9.49 -3.39 -6.62
C ARG A 255 -9.96 -2.91 -7.98
N LYS A 256 -9.06 -3.01 -8.95
CA LYS A 256 -9.40 -2.76 -10.35
C LYS A 256 -10.39 -3.84 -10.81
N LYS A 257 -11.58 -3.43 -11.18
CA LYS A 257 -12.65 -4.34 -11.62
C LYS A 257 -12.47 -4.66 -13.10
N GLU A 258 -12.59 -5.93 -13.49
CA GLU A 258 -12.57 -6.32 -14.90
C GLU A 258 -13.70 -5.63 -15.68
N THR A 259 -13.34 -5.04 -16.83
CA THR A 259 -14.29 -4.31 -17.70
C THR A 259 -14.71 -5.12 -18.93
N ARG A 260 -14.08 -6.29 -19.18
CA ARG A 260 -14.38 -7.19 -20.30
C ARG A 260 -14.83 -8.57 -19.80
N SER A 261 -16.14 -8.80 -19.73
CA SER A 261 -16.69 -10.16 -19.82
C SER A 261 -17.15 -10.39 -21.25
N GLU A 262 -16.29 -10.93 -22.11
CA GLU A 262 -16.70 -11.37 -23.45
C GLU A 262 -17.54 -12.64 -23.32
N ARG A 263 -18.86 -12.49 -23.15
CA ARG A 263 -19.81 -13.56 -23.47
C ARG A 263 -20.51 -13.18 -24.78
N PRO A 264 -20.39 -13.98 -25.85
CA PRO A 264 -21.12 -13.74 -27.08
C PRO A 264 -22.63 -13.79 -26.80
N LEU A 265 -23.35 -12.78 -27.28
CA LEU A 265 -24.82 -12.73 -27.27
C LEU A 265 -25.37 -13.93 -28.06
N GLN A 266 -26.09 -14.82 -27.38
CA GLN A 266 -26.91 -15.85 -28.03
C GLN A 266 -28.29 -15.28 -28.35
N LEU A 267 -28.83 -15.65 -29.51
CA LEU A 267 -30.05 -15.09 -30.11
C LEU A 267 -31.34 -15.80 -29.67
N LYS A 268 -32.33 -14.98 -29.28
CA LYS A 268 -33.80 -14.96 -29.57
C LYS A 268 -34.87 -15.58 -28.63
N ASP A 269 -35.94 -14.76 -28.54
CA ASP A 269 -37.36 -14.89 -28.15
C ASP A 269 -37.75 -14.82 -26.65
N GLU A 270 -38.72 -13.93 -26.34
CA GLU A 270 -39.43 -13.51 -25.09
C GLU A 270 -38.62 -13.35 -23.78
N ALA A 271 -37.47 -14.01 -23.66
CA ALA A 271 -36.37 -13.66 -22.78
C ALA A 271 -35.73 -12.30 -23.13
N ASP A 272 -36.11 -11.66 -24.25
CA ASP A 272 -35.52 -10.41 -24.74
C ASP A 272 -35.64 -9.24 -23.76
N ILE A 273 -36.72 -9.12 -22.98
CA ILE A 273 -36.80 -8.06 -21.96
C ILE A 273 -35.79 -8.34 -20.83
N GLN A 274 -35.64 -9.59 -20.42
CA GLN A 274 -34.66 -9.96 -19.37
C GLN A 274 -33.23 -9.91 -19.89
N VAL A 275 -32.99 -10.22 -21.16
CA VAL A 275 -31.69 -10.11 -21.83
C VAL A 275 -31.33 -8.65 -22.07
N ILE A 276 -32.26 -7.80 -22.48
CA ILE A 276 -32.06 -6.35 -22.61
C ILE A 276 -31.86 -5.71 -21.23
N GLN A 277 -32.62 -6.12 -20.21
CA GLN A 277 -32.39 -5.66 -18.84
C GLN A 277 -31.05 -6.15 -18.29
N LYS A 278 -30.66 -7.40 -18.55
CA LYS A 278 -29.34 -7.93 -18.18
C LYS A 278 -28.21 -7.26 -18.95
N ALA A 279 -28.37 -7.01 -20.24
CA ALA A 279 -27.40 -6.33 -21.09
C ALA A 279 -27.29 -4.84 -20.72
N GLY A 280 -28.40 -4.19 -20.40
CA GLY A 280 -28.46 -2.83 -19.85
C GLY A 280 -27.76 -2.76 -18.49
N ARG A 281 -28.05 -3.68 -17.57
CA ARG A 281 -27.36 -3.80 -16.28
C ARG A 281 -25.86 -4.10 -16.44
N GLN A 282 -25.48 -4.95 -17.39
CA GLN A 282 -24.07 -5.23 -17.71
C GLN A 282 -23.37 -3.98 -18.24
N THR A 283 -24.01 -3.24 -19.14
CA THR A 283 -23.47 -1.99 -19.69
C THR A 283 -23.33 -0.94 -18.59
N GLN A 284 -24.34 -0.79 -17.72
CA GLN A 284 -24.31 0.11 -16.58
C GLN A 284 -23.21 -0.26 -15.59
N ARG A 285 -23.07 -1.55 -15.27
CA ARG A 285 -22.01 -2.06 -14.38
C ARG A 285 -20.63 -1.85 -14.99
N ARG A 286 -20.48 -2.07 -16.30
CA ARG A 286 -19.21 -1.83 -17.00
C ARG A 286 -18.82 -0.37 -16.95
N LYS A 287 -19.75 0.56 -17.26
CA LYS A 287 -19.49 2.00 -17.16
C LYS A 287 -19.13 2.43 -15.74
N HIS A 288 -19.82 1.88 -14.74
CA HIS A 288 -19.51 2.14 -13.34
C HIS A 288 -18.12 1.58 -12.94
N ASN A 289 -17.76 0.37 -13.38
CA ASN A 289 -16.42 -0.19 -13.18
C ASN A 289 -15.33 0.65 -13.89
N GLU A 290 -15.59 1.11 -15.12
CA GLU A 290 -14.68 1.99 -15.86
C GLU A 290 -14.47 3.31 -15.10
N LEU A 291 -15.54 3.89 -14.55
CA LEU A 291 -15.50 5.14 -13.78
C LEU A 291 -14.75 4.98 -12.44
N THR A 292 -15.03 3.92 -11.68
CA THR A 292 -14.35 3.62 -10.41
C THR A 292 -12.88 3.23 -10.62
N ASN A 293 -12.54 2.51 -11.69
CA ASN A 293 -11.14 2.24 -12.08
C ASN A 293 -10.39 3.52 -12.47
N ALA A 294 -11.06 4.45 -13.15
CA ALA A 294 -10.47 5.75 -13.50
C ALA A 294 -10.21 6.58 -12.23
N LEU A 295 -11.17 6.58 -11.28
CA LEU A 295 -10.99 7.21 -9.97
C LEU A 295 -9.83 6.59 -9.20
N GLN A 296 -9.75 5.25 -9.15
CA GLN A 296 -8.64 4.54 -8.52
C GLN A 296 -7.29 4.96 -9.08
N SER A 297 -7.21 5.15 -10.39
CA SER A 297 -5.97 5.60 -11.06
C SER A 297 -5.65 7.06 -10.71
N ALA A 298 -6.66 7.94 -10.71
CA ALA A 298 -6.48 9.36 -10.40
C ALA A 298 -6.10 9.61 -8.93
N LEU A 299 -6.68 8.82 -8.02
CA LEU A 299 -6.40 8.87 -6.59
C LEU A 299 -5.42 7.76 -6.15
N GLY A 300 -4.54 7.35 -7.07
CA GLY A 300 -3.52 6.32 -6.83
C GLY A 300 -2.51 6.71 -5.75
N ASP A 301 -2.57 7.95 -5.25
CA ASP A 301 -1.87 8.52 -4.09
C ASP A 301 -2.66 8.51 -2.77
N TYR A 302 -3.84 7.88 -2.72
CA TYR A 302 -4.59 7.57 -1.49
C TYR A 302 -4.89 6.07 -1.25
N THR A 303 -5.17 5.69 0.01
CA THR A 303 -5.65 4.35 0.35
C THR A 303 -7.14 4.36 0.08
N LEU A 304 -7.56 3.52 -0.87
CA LEU A 304 -8.93 3.45 -1.33
C LEU A 304 -9.57 2.17 -0.84
N VAL A 305 -10.70 2.30 -0.18
CA VAL A 305 -11.45 1.20 0.44
C VAL A 305 -12.84 1.16 -0.17
N GLU A 306 -13.42 -0.02 -0.35
CA GLU A 306 -14.84 -0.20 -0.70
C GLU A 306 -15.60 -0.91 0.43
N GLY A 307 -16.89 -0.61 0.54
CA GLY A 307 -17.78 -1.26 1.50
C GLY A 307 -18.30 -2.57 0.91
N ILE A 308 -18.18 -3.66 1.67
CA ILE A 308 -18.59 -5.00 1.22
C ILE A 308 -19.70 -5.61 2.07
N SER A 309 -20.07 -4.93 3.17
CA SER A 309 -21.20 -5.35 4.01
C SER A 309 -22.54 -5.03 3.32
N ALA A 310 -23.54 -5.90 3.50
CA ALA A 310 -24.86 -5.70 2.92
C ALA A 310 -25.54 -4.40 3.39
N ASP A 311 -25.24 -3.96 4.62
CA ASP A 311 -25.82 -2.78 5.24
C ASP A 311 -25.07 -1.48 4.91
N CYS A 312 -23.83 -1.58 4.39
CA CYS A 312 -22.98 -0.45 4.05
C CYS A 312 -22.04 -0.83 2.89
N MET A 313 -22.57 -0.73 1.66
CA MET A 313 -21.89 -1.07 0.40
C MET A 313 -21.59 0.20 -0.39
N PHE A 314 -20.67 1.01 0.11
CA PHE A 314 -20.22 2.23 -0.55
C PHE A 314 -19.18 1.93 -1.64
N ASP A 315 -19.13 2.78 -2.66
CA ASP A 315 -18.23 2.58 -3.79
C ASP A 315 -16.76 2.83 -3.44
N VAL A 316 -16.45 4.00 -2.86
CA VAL A 316 -15.07 4.38 -2.51
C VAL A 316 -15.03 5.22 -1.23
N LEU A 317 -14.16 4.85 -0.29
CA LEU A 317 -13.74 5.64 0.85
C LEU A 317 -12.24 5.94 0.70
N VAL A 318 -11.91 7.22 0.55
CA VAL A 318 -10.54 7.73 0.49
C VAL A 318 -10.07 8.01 1.91
N LYS A 319 -9.10 7.26 2.40
CA LYS A 319 -8.60 7.42 3.77
C LYS A 319 -7.66 8.62 3.90
N SER A 320 -7.86 9.40 4.97
CA SER A 320 -7.00 10.56 5.32
C SER A 320 -6.66 11.43 4.10
N TYR A 321 -7.70 11.92 3.43
CA TYR A 321 -7.57 12.61 2.14
C TYR A 321 -7.08 14.06 2.27
N ASP A 322 -7.11 14.63 3.48
CA ASP A 322 -6.66 15.98 3.78
C ASP A 322 -5.61 16.01 4.91
N GLU A 323 -5.07 17.19 5.18
CA GLU A 323 -4.04 17.42 6.21
C GLU A 323 -4.56 17.19 7.65
N HIS A 324 -5.88 17.14 7.83
CA HIS A 324 -6.54 16.89 9.11
C HIS A 324 -6.80 15.40 9.36
N GLY A 325 -6.51 14.55 8.37
CA GLY A 325 -6.71 13.11 8.47
C GLY A 325 -8.15 12.66 8.27
N ASN A 326 -9.02 13.52 7.72
CA ASN A 326 -10.41 13.18 7.44
C ASN A 326 -10.51 12.13 6.34
N ASP A 327 -11.55 11.30 6.37
CA ASP A 327 -11.87 10.38 5.28
C ASP A 327 -12.88 11.03 4.31
N LEU A 328 -12.80 10.71 3.02
CA LEU A 328 -13.76 11.18 2.00
C LEU A 328 -14.53 10.00 1.40
N LEU A 329 -15.85 10.01 1.55
CA LEU A 329 -16.74 9.02 0.96
C LEU A 329 -17.22 9.47 -0.43
N ILE A 330 -17.05 8.63 -1.43
CA ILE A 330 -17.40 8.92 -2.82
C ILE A 330 -18.38 7.86 -3.35
N GLU A 331 -19.51 8.31 -3.89
CA GLU A 331 -20.49 7.46 -4.58
C GLU A 331 -20.43 7.75 -6.09
N ALA A 332 -20.25 6.70 -6.90
CA ALA A 332 -20.06 6.80 -8.34
C ALA A 332 -21.35 6.49 -9.11
N LYS A 333 -21.81 7.45 -9.92
CA LYS A 333 -22.96 7.29 -10.81
C LYS A 333 -22.52 7.30 -12.26
N ASN A 334 -23.09 6.41 -13.05
CA ASN A 334 -22.83 6.29 -14.49
C ASN A 334 -23.56 7.33 -15.36
N SER A 335 -24.22 8.30 -14.74
CA SER A 335 -24.99 9.36 -15.39
C SER A 335 -24.99 10.61 -14.52
N SER A 336 -24.86 11.76 -15.17
CA SER A 336 -24.88 13.09 -14.55
C SER A 336 -26.29 13.66 -14.37
N GLU A 337 -27.33 12.87 -14.65
CA GLU A 337 -28.73 13.26 -14.47
C GLU A 337 -29.09 13.49 -12.99
N VAL A 338 -29.92 14.50 -12.73
CA VAL A 338 -30.31 14.92 -11.37
C VAL A 338 -30.92 13.79 -10.54
N ALA A 339 -31.65 12.85 -11.15
CA ALA A 339 -32.24 11.71 -10.44
C ALA A 339 -31.17 10.77 -9.87
N ASN A 340 -30.13 10.48 -10.67
CA ASN A 340 -29.01 9.64 -10.24
C ASN A 340 -28.18 10.34 -9.17
N VAL A 341 -27.95 11.65 -9.32
CA VAL A 341 -27.22 12.45 -8.32
C VAL A 341 -27.98 12.50 -7.00
N ARG A 342 -29.30 12.74 -7.00
CA ARG A 342 -30.11 12.74 -5.77
C ARG A 342 -30.08 11.39 -5.05
N MET A 343 -30.11 10.30 -5.82
CA MET A 343 -29.98 8.95 -5.26
C MET A 343 -28.60 8.77 -4.61
N ALA A 344 -27.53 9.23 -5.26
CA ALA A 344 -26.17 9.20 -4.72
C ALA A 344 -26.08 9.94 -3.38
N VAL A 345 -26.67 11.14 -3.30
CA VAL A 345 -26.72 11.93 -2.07
C VAL A 345 -27.38 11.18 -0.93
N GLY A 346 -28.54 10.54 -1.17
CA GLY A 346 -29.22 9.75 -0.15
C GLY A 346 -28.38 8.57 0.36
N GLN A 347 -27.69 7.87 -0.56
CA GLN A 347 -26.80 6.77 -0.21
C GLN A 347 -25.59 7.25 0.59
N LEU A 348 -24.95 8.36 0.19
CA LEU A 348 -23.81 8.93 0.90
C LEU A 348 -24.14 9.24 2.35
N TYR A 349 -25.26 9.91 2.62
CA TYR A 349 -25.67 10.20 4.00
C TYR A 349 -25.97 8.93 4.80
N HIS A 350 -26.64 7.96 4.19
CA HIS A 350 -26.91 6.68 4.85
C HIS A 350 -25.63 5.92 5.21
N TYR A 351 -24.68 5.83 4.26
CA TYR A 351 -23.41 5.17 4.48
C TYR A 351 -22.53 5.92 5.48
N TRP A 352 -22.47 7.25 5.40
CA TRP A 352 -21.72 8.09 6.34
C TRP A 352 -22.21 7.90 7.78
N PHE A 353 -23.53 7.90 7.96
CA PHE A 353 -24.16 7.59 9.24
C PHE A 353 -23.84 6.14 9.69
N GLY A 354 -23.94 5.17 8.78
CA GLY A 354 -23.63 3.77 9.06
C GLY A 354 -22.17 3.51 9.45
N LEU A 355 -21.24 4.37 9.01
CA LEU A 355 -19.84 4.36 9.42
C LEU A 355 -19.61 4.96 10.82
N GLY A 356 -20.64 5.52 11.45
CA GLY A 356 -20.56 6.13 12.78
C GLY A 356 -20.01 7.55 12.80
N ASN A 357 -19.92 8.21 11.64
CA ASN A 357 -19.41 9.58 11.53
C ASN A 357 -20.51 10.62 11.80
N ASP A 358 -20.10 11.79 12.28
CA ASP A 358 -21.01 12.93 12.42
C ASP A 358 -21.45 13.45 11.05
N VAL A 359 -22.76 13.58 10.87
CA VAL A 359 -23.36 14.06 9.62
C VAL A 359 -23.11 15.56 9.41
N GLU A 360 -22.86 16.33 10.48
CA GLU A 360 -22.62 17.77 10.39
C GLU A 360 -21.22 18.12 9.85
N GLU A 361 -20.26 17.19 9.95
CA GLU A 361 -18.89 17.30 9.44
C GLU A 361 -18.66 16.29 8.31
N ASN A 362 -19.61 16.20 7.38
CA ASN A 362 -19.57 15.19 6.34
C ASN A 362 -18.60 15.53 5.20
N HIS A 363 -17.66 14.63 4.96
CA HIS A 363 -16.74 14.68 3.83
C HIS A 363 -17.22 13.69 2.77
N ILE A 364 -18.22 14.10 1.99
CA ILE A 364 -18.88 13.25 0.99
C ILE A 364 -18.86 13.88 -0.40
N ALA A 365 -18.73 13.07 -1.44
CA ALA A 365 -18.74 13.52 -2.82
C ALA A 365 -19.44 12.56 -3.79
N VAL A 366 -19.95 13.09 -4.89
CA VAL A 366 -20.51 12.32 -6.00
C VAL A 366 -19.53 12.33 -7.16
N LEU A 367 -19.25 11.17 -7.73
CA LEU A 367 -18.51 11.04 -8.99
C LEU A 367 -19.48 10.73 -10.14
N VAL A 368 -19.41 11.51 -11.21
CA VAL A 368 -20.20 11.32 -12.45
C VAL A 368 -19.28 11.26 -13.68
N PRO A 369 -19.71 10.68 -14.83
CA PRO A 369 -18.84 10.58 -16.00
C PRO A 369 -18.46 11.94 -16.59
N ASP A 370 -19.44 12.84 -16.72
CA ASP A 370 -19.31 14.12 -17.40
C ASP A 370 -19.83 15.27 -16.53
N LYS A 371 -19.42 16.51 -16.83
CA LYS A 371 -19.87 17.70 -16.10
C LYS A 371 -21.41 17.76 -16.05
N PRO A 372 -22.03 17.77 -14.86
CA PRO A 372 -23.49 17.89 -14.74
C PRO A 372 -23.96 19.31 -15.04
N SER A 373 -25.27 19.51 -15.17
CA SER A 373 -25.85 20.85 -15.37
C SER A 373 -25.58 21.78 -14.19
N ASP A 374 -25.56 23.09 -14.43
CA ASP A 374 -25.31 24.09 -13.38
C ASP A 374 -26.32 24.01 -12.22
N ASP A 375 -27.55 23.55 -12.49
CA ASP A 375 -28.57 23.32 -11.45
C ASP A 375 -28.16 22.22 -10.47
N VAL A 376 -27.57 21.14 -10.98
CA VAL A 376 -27.06 20.02 -10.18
C VAL A 376 -25.83 20.45 -9.40
N ILE A 377 -24.92 21.20 -10.02
CA ILE A 377 -23.74 21.78 -9.36
C ILE A 377 -24.17 22.66 -8.19
N ARG A 378 -25.11 23.60 -8.42
CA ARG A 378 -25.63 24.47 -7.35
C ARG A 378 -26.35 23.69 -6.25
N PHE A 379 -27.04 22.61 -6.58
CA PHE A 379 -27.68 21.74 -5.60
C PHE A 379 -26.64 21.09 -4.67
N LEU A 380 -25.62 20.45 -5.24
CA LEU A 380 -24.57 19.78 -4.45
C LEU A 380 -23.78 20.77 -3.59
N HIS A 381 -23.41 21.93 -4.14
CA HIS A 381 -22.74 23.01 -3.40
C HIS A 381 -23.57 23.48 -2.20
N LYS A 382 -24.89 23.69 -2.36
CA LYS A 382 -25.77 24.08 -1.23
C LYS A 382 -25.86 23.01 -0.15
N MET A 383 -25.74 21.75 -0.52
CA MET A 383 -25.73 20.62 0.40
C MET A 383 -24.35 20.33 0.99
N LYS A 384 -23.31 21.11 0.63
CA LYS A 384 -21.91 20.87 0.97
C LYS A 384 -21.41 19.48 0.55
N ILE A 385 -21.89 18.98 -0.59
CA ILE A 385 -21.49 17.70 -1.15
C ILE A 385 -20.55 17.98 -2.31
N GLY A 386 -19.39 17.35 -2.27
CA GLY A 386 -18.39 17.49 -3.32
C GLY A 386 -18.82 16.86 -4.65
N LEU A 387 -18.27 17.34 -5.74
CA LEU A 387 -18.51 16.83 -7.07
C LEU A 387 -17.20 16.55 -7.80
N PHE A 388 -17.12 15.35 -8.38
CA PHE A 388 -16.09 14.98 -9.34
C PHE A 388 -16.69 14.57 -10.67
N TRP A 389 -15.97 14.86 -11.76
CA TRP A 389 -16.22 14.27 -13.07
C TRP A 389 -14.90 14.07 -13.83
N PHE A 390 -14.96 13.40 -14.98
CA PHE A 390 -13.81 13.28 -15.86
C PHE A 390 -13.94 14.24 -17.04
N GLN A 391 -12.87 14.95 -17.35
CA GLN A 391 -12.76 15.80 -18.53
C GLN A 391 -11.42 15.50 -19.22
N SER A 392 -11.48 15.07 -20.48
CA SER A 392 -10.29 14.68 -21.26
C SER A 392 -9.40 13.63 -20.55
N GLY A 393 -10.02 12.72 -19.80
CA GLY A 393 -9.33 11.67 -19.04
C GLY A 393 -8.75 12.11 -17.70
N GLN A 394 -8.91 13.38 -17.30
CA GLN A 394 -8.49 13.90 -16.01
C GLN A 394 -9.66 14.03 -15.06
N LEU A 395 -9.44 13.68 -13.78
CA LEU A 395 -10.39 13.94 -12.70
C LEU A 395 -10.43 15.45 -12.46
N VAL A 396 -11.63 16.02 -12.38
CA VAL A 396 -11.85 17.45 -12.18
C VAL A 396 -12.98 17.69 -11.17
N THR A 397 -12.95 18.84 -10.51
CA THR A 397 -13.93 19.28 -9.52
C THR A 397 -14.19 20.78 -9.64
N ASN A 398 -15.30 21.25 -9.07
CA ASN A 398 -15.61 22.68 -8.89
C ASN A 398 -15.60 23.10 -7.42
N ASP A 399 -15.17 22.22 -6.51
CA ASP A 399 -15.19 22.45 -5.07
C ASP A 399 -13.79 22.73 -4.56
N ASP A 400 -13.57 23.93 -4.00
CA ASP A 400 -12.24 24.41 -3.59
C ASP A 400 -11.54 23.45 -2.61
N TRP A 401 -12.30 22.80 -1.72
CA TRP A 401 -11.80 21.87 -0.72
C TRP A 401 -11.42 20.48 -1.28
N LEU A 402 -11.70 20.23 -2.57
CA LEU A 402 -11.32 19.01 -3.30
C LEU A 402 -10.24 19.26 -4.36
N VAL A 403 -9.85 20.53 -4.58
CA VAL A 403 -8.92 20.88 -5.67
C VAL A 403 -7.56 20.20 -5.52
N HIS A 404 -7.11 19.91 -4.29
CA HIS A 404 -5.84 19.19 -4.06
C HIS A 404 -5.89 17.71 -4.46
N LEU A 405 -7.08 17.14 -4.65
CA LEU A 405 -7.27 15.76 -5.11
C LEU A 405 -7.28 15.63 -6.63
N VAL A 406 -7.45 16.74 -7.35
CA VAL A 406 -7.42 16.77 -8.82
C VAL A 406 -6.09 17.33 -9.26
N GLY A 407 -5.43 16.64 -10.20
CA GLY A 407 -4.07 17.00 -10.60
C GLY A 407 -3.95 18.47 -11.02
N LYS A 408 -2.98 19.18 -10.43
CA LYS A 408 -2.25 20.23 -11.16
C LYS A 408 -1.45 19.51 -12.24
N SER A 409 -1.76 19.84 -13.50
CA SER A 409 -1.06 19.38 -14.69
C SER A 409 0.45 19.48 -14.59
#